data_AF-A0A6M3M2Y7-F1
#
_entry.id   AF-A0A6M3M2Y7-F1
#
_cell.length_a   1.000
_cell.length_b   1.000
_cell.length_c   1.000
_cell.angle_alpha   90.00
_cell.angle_beta   90.00
_cell.angle_gamma   90.00
#
_symmetry.space_group_name_H-M   'P 1'
#
loop_
_entity.id
_entity.type
_entity.pdbx_description
1 polymer ?
#
loop_
_entity_poly.entity_id
_entity_poly.type
_entity_poly.pdbx_seq_one_letter_code
_entity_poly.pdbx_strand_id
1 'polypeptide(L)'
;TEERERPERSLRDLAGELVENARYMPDGAWGPGPYARAKVFGTFANTINELAPHIGVSINGRGLAEQGEAEGQEGPIIQEISSVRSVDFVTVPGAGGKILELFESARSRQEQGDEEMTEKLEEAQKAIDQLTAEKAEALTEIARFKEAAVLAKAADVVSEALAKQDIPEMTKARLVESIAKNPPIKDGELDEDAFKAAIEEAVKTEMAYVSELAGAGAIRGMGGTPADSEADKDALKESWIALYRNKGETLEKATLLAERAMEG
;
A
#
# COMPACT_ATOMS: atom_id res chain seq x y z
N THR A 1 17.08 49.24 -27.79
CA THR A 1 16.77 49.62 -26.39
C THR A 1 15.50 48.92 -26.03
N GLU A 2 15.49 48.21 -24.90
CA GLU A 2 14.39 47.38 -24.42
C GLU A 2 13.02 48.11 -24.42
N GLU A 3 13.01 49.42 -24.12
CA GLU A 3 11.81 50.28 -24.19
C GLU A 3 11.13 50.33 -25.57
N ARG A 4 11.89 50.12 -26.66
CA ARG A 4 11.38 50.12 -28.04
C ARG A 4 10.89 48.73 -28.47
N GLU A 5 11.38 47.69 -27.82
CA GLU A 5 11.11 46.28 -28.15
C GLU A 5 9.97 45.69 -27.32
N ARG A 6 9.74 46.17 -26.09
CA ARG A 6 8.66 45.71 -25.20
C ARG A 6 7.98 46.89 -24.49
N PRO A 7 7.16 47.69 -25.20
CA PRO A 7 6.51 48.85 -24.61
C PRO A 7 5.58 48.52 -23.43
N GLU A 8 5.00 47.32 -23.43
CA GLU A 8 4.14 46.79 -22.36
C GLU A 8 4.88 46.32 -21.09
N ARG A 9 6.22 46.28 -21.10
CA ARG A 9 7.07 45.74 -20.02
C ARG A 9 6.74 44.29 -19.63
N SER A 10 7.49 43.73 -18.69
CA SER A 10 7.30 42.36 -18.19
C SER A 10 6.46 42.38 -16.91
N LEU A 11 5.52 41.44 -16.77
CA LEU A 11 4.84 41.20 -15.48
C LEU A 11 5.81 40.80 -14.37
N ARG A 12 7.01 40.30 -14.73
CA ARG A 12 8.08 39.99 -13.78
C ARG A 12 8.68 41.23 -13.11
N ASP A 13 8.51 42.41 -13.71
CA ASP A 13 9.09 43.65 -13.20
C ASP A 13 8.02 44.57 -12.59
N LEU A 14 6.76 44.12 -12.61
CA LEU A 14 5.63 44.86 -12.07
C LEU A 14 5.57 44.63 -10.55
N ALA A 15 6.29 45.46 -9.81
CA ALA A 15 6.37 45.37 -8.35
C ALA A 15 5.11 45.89 -7.63
N GLY A 16 4.35 46.78 -8.26
CA GLY A 16 3.16 47.37 -7.66
C GLY A 16 2.43 48.35 -8.57
N GLU A 17 1.39 48.96 -8.02
CA GLU A 17 0.55 49.96 -8.70
C GLU A 17 0.32 51.17 -7.79
N LEU A 18 0.20 52.37 -8.38
CA LEU A 18 -0.28 53.53 -7.65
C LEU A 18 -1.78 53.38 -7.39
N VAL A 19 -2.20 53.47 -6.13
CA VAL A 19 -3.63 53.39 -5.76
C VAL A 19 -4.34 54.74 -5.86
N GLU A 20 -3.57 55.81 -6.06
CA GLU A 20 -4.08 57.17 -6.27
C GLU A 20 -3.12 57.97 -7.15
N ASN A 21 -3.64 59.03 -7.75
CA ASN A 21 -2.80 60.01 -8.44
C ASN A 21 -1.90 60.75 -7.43
N ALA A 22 -0.67 61.03 -7.84
CA ALA A 22 0.25 61.82 -7.03
C ALA A 22 -0.29 63.23 -6.79
N ARG A 23 -0.11 63.73 -5.57
CA ARG A 23 -0.49 65.08 -5.18
C ARG A 23 0.75 65.83 -4.72
N TYR A 24 0.90 67.06 -5.18
CA TYR A 24 1.93 67.94 -4.66
C TYR A 24 1.59 68.32 -3.22
N MET A 25 2.53 68.09 -2.30
CA MET A 25 2.43 68.48 -0.90
C MET A 25 3.59 69.43 -0.59
N PRO A 26 3.33 70.71 -0.24
CA PRO A 26 4.38 71.66 0.09
C PRO A 26 5.07 71.36 1.43
N ASP A 27 4.35 70.71 2.34
CA ASP A 27 4.74 70.33 3.71
C ASP A 27 4.77 68.81 3.89
N GLY A 28 5.11 68.07 2.82
CA GLY A 28 5.20 66.62 2.85
C GLY A 28 6.24 66.12 3.85
N ALA A 29 6.08 64.86 4.29
CA ALA A 29 6.94 64.24 5.32
C ALA A 29 8.44 64.25 4.99
N TRP A 30 8.79 64.33 3.70
CA TRP A 30 10.16 64.44 3.20
C TRP A 30 10.41 65.75 2.44
N GLY A 31 9.70 66.82 2.81
CA GLY A 31 9.79 68.12 2.16
C GLY A 31 8.83 68.28 0.97
N PRO A 32 8.91 69.41 0.25
CA PRO A 32 7.98 69.73 -0.83
C PRO A 32 8.15 68.79 -2.03
N GLY A 33 7.06 68.17 -2.50
CA GLY A 33 7.12 67.27 -3.66
C GLY A 33 5.82 66.52 -3.96
N PRO A 34 5.79 65.68 -5.00
CA PRO A 34 4.66 64.79 -5.30
C PRO A 34 4.67 63.54 -4.40
N TYR A 35 3.54 63.26 -3.76
CA TYR A 35 3.34 62.09 -2.90
C TYR A 35 2.18 61.25 -3.42
N ALA A 36 2.31 59.93 -3.39
CA ALA A 36 1.27 58.99 -3.77
C ALA A 36 1.36 57.71 -2.93
N ARG A 37 0.22 57.08 -2.67
CA ARG A 37 0.18 55.71 -2.14
C ARG A 37 0.34 54.68 -3.26
N ALA A 38 1.11 53.64 -2.97
CA ALA A 38 1.31 52.50 -3.85
C ALA A 38 0.91 51.20 -3.14
N LYS A 39 0.35 50.26 -3.89
CA LYS A 39 0.16 48.87 -3.46
C LYS A 39 1.28 48.03 -4.05
N VAL A 40 2.06 47.40 -3.19
CA VAL A 40 3.11 46.45 -3.58
C VAL A 40 2.51 45.05 -3.67
N PHE A 41 2.83 44.30 -4.72
CA PHE A 41 2.35 42.94 -4.90
C PHE A 41 3.11 41.94 -4.02
N GLY A 42 2.42 40.90 -3.55
CA GLY A 42 2.95 39.95 -2.56
C GLY A 42 4.29 39.32 -2.95
N THR A 43 4.50 39.04 -4.24
CA THR A 43 5.76 38.48 -4.76
C THR A 43 6.98 39.36 -4.49
N PHE A 44 6.81 40.68 -4.40
CA PHE A 44 7.90 41.64 -4.16
C PHE A 44 7.84 42.29 -2.79
N ALA A 45 6.73 42.13 -2.05
CA ALA A 45 6.49 42.83 -0.79
C ALA A 45 7.62 42.58 0.23
N ASN A 46 8.03 41.33 0.43
CA ASN A 46 9.07 41.00 1.40
C ASN A 46 10.44 41.59 1.00
N THR A 47 10.82 41.42 -0.27
CA THR A 47 12.08 41.96 -0.79
C THR A 47 12.13 43.48 -0.73
N ILE A 48 11.04 44.17 -1.11
CA ILE A 48 10.99 45.63 -1.07
C ILE A 48 10.97 46.13 0.37
N ASN A 49 10.25 45.47 1.29
CA ASN A 49 10.28 45.81 2.72
C ASN A 49 11.69 45.74 3.30
N GLU A 50 12.43 44.68 2.97
CA GLU A 50 13.81 44.50 3.43
C GLU A 50 14.75 45.55 2.81
N LEU A 51 14.58 45.85 1.52
CA LEU A 51 15.43 46.79 0.80
C LEU A 51 15.04 48.26 0.97
N ALA A 52 13.84 48.56 1.46
CA ALA A 52 13.30 49.92 1.55
C ALA A 52 14.23 50.95 2.21
N PRO A 53 15.00 50.61 3.27
CA PRO A 53 15.97 51.55 3.85
C PRO A 53 17.16 51.89 2.92
N HIS A 54 17.39 51.07 1.90
CA HIS A 54 18.56 51.10 1.01
C HIS A 54 18.22 51.44 -0.45
N ILE A 55 16.95 51.60 -0.79
CA ILE A 55 16.49 51.94 -2.14
C ILE A 55 15.62 53.20 -2.12
N GLY A 56 15.49 53.82 -3.28
CA GLY A 56 14.59 54.94 -3.53
C GLY A 56 13.62 54.65 -4.67
N VAL A 57 12.90 55.68 -5.08
CA VAL A 57 12.01 55.64 -6.24
C VAL A 57 12.45 56.64 -7.29
N SER A 58 12.32 56.27 -8.56
CA SER A 58 12.61 57.12 -9.70
C SER A 58 11.43 57.16 -10.66
N ILE A 59 11.12 58.35 -11.16
CA ILE A 59 10.07 58.56 -12.15
C ILE A 59 10.68 58.41 -13.54
N ASN A 60 10.11 57.52 -14.36
CA ASN A 60 10.34 57.54 -15.79
C ASN A 60 9.21 58.35 -16.44
N GLY A 61 9.54 59.53 -16.92
CA GLY A 61 8.59 60.48 -17.51
C GLY A 61 9.23 61.33 -18.60
N ARG A 62 8.39 62.12 -19.27
CA ARG A 62 8.83 63.12 -20.25
C ARG A 62 8.51 64.50 -19.73
N GLY A 63 9.36 65.46 -20.07
CA GLY A 63 9.26 66.82 -19.60
C GLY A 63 10.07 67.79 -20.44
N LEU A 64 9.91 69.08 -20.13
CA LEU A 64 10.73 70.15 -20.67
C LEU A 64 11.86 70.44 -19.70
N ALA A 65 13.08 70.56 -20.22
CA ALA A 65 14.25 70.93 -19.45
C ALA A 65 14.96 72.10 -20.13
N GLU A 66 15.43 73.04 -19.33
CA GLU A 66 16.29 74.15 -19.77
C GLU A 66 17.62 74.08 -19.05
N GLN A 67 18.69 74.50 -19.71
CA GLN A 67 20.00 74.55 -19.07
C GLN A 67 20.07 75.74 -18.12
N GLY A 68 20.46 75.48 -16.87
CA GLY A 68 20.59 76.53 -15.87
C GLY A 68 21.42 76.10 -14.67
N GLU A 69 21.48 76.97 -13.67
CA GLU A 69 22.15 76.72 -12.39
C GLU A 69 21.10 76.68 -11.28
N ALA A 70 21.06 75.56 -10.55
CA ALA A 70 20.21 75.39 -9.37
C ALA A 70 21.03 74.76 -8.25
N GLU A 71 20.87 75.26 -7.02
CA GLU A 71 21.57 74.75 -5.84
C GLU A 71 23.10 74.66 -5.99
N GLY A 72 23.68 75.57 -6.80
CA GLY A 72 25.13 75.62 -7.08
C GLY A 72 25.64 74.57 -8.05
N GLN A 73 24.76 73.91 -8.81
CA GLN A 73 25.12 72.96 -9.86
C GLN A 73 24.54 73.40 -11.21
N GLU A 74 25.38 73.40 -12.25
CA GLU A 74 24.96 73.62 -13.63
C GLU A 74 24.39 72.32 -14.22
N GLY A 75 23.20 72.39 -14.81
CA GLY A 75 22.55 71.23 -15.39
C GLY A 75 21.20 71.52 -16.04
N PRO A 76 20.56 70.48 -16.62
CA PRO A 76 19.20 70.58 -17.11
C PRO A 76 18.22 70.72 -15.93
N ILE A 77 17.60 71.89 -15.81
CA ILE A 77 16.53 72.18 -14.86
C ILE A 77 15.20 71.79 -15.48
N ILE A 78 14.52 70.84 -14.85
CA ILE A 78 13.19 70.40 -15.28
C ILE A 78 12.17 71.51 -15.00
N GLN A 79 11.58 72.06 -16.05
CA GLN A 79 10.56 73.10 -15.97
C GLN A 79 9.15 72.50 -15.84
N GLU A 80 8.91 71.39 -16.54
CA GLU A 80 7.60 70.74 -16.59
C GLU A 80 7.75 69.23 -16.77
N ILE A 81 6.93 68.45 -16.07
CA ILE A 81 6.75 67.02 -16.33
C ILE A 81 5.42 66.86 -17.08
N SER A 82 5.49 66.59 -18.38
CA SER A 82 4.33 66.51 -19.27
C SER A 82 3.64 65.14 -19.24
N SER A 83 4.38 64.08 -18.91
CA SER A 83 3.81 62.74 -18.74
C SER A 83 4.68 61.85 -17.86
N VAL A 84 4.05 60.97 -17.09
CA VAL A 84 4.71 59.95 -16.27
C VAL A 84 4.34 58.58 -16.84
N ARG A 85 5.35 57.77 -17.14
CA ARG A 85 5.18 56.41 -17.67
C ARG A 85 5.20 55.36 -16.56
N SER A 86 6.17 55.45 -15.65
CA SER A 86 6.31 54.52 -14.53
C SER A 86 7.05 55.15 -13.35
N VAL A 87 6.92 54.51 -12.19
CA VAL A 87 7.76 54.75 -11.02
C VAL A 87 8.46 53.44 -10.72
N ASP A 88 9.78 53.47 -10.70
CA ASP A 88 10.63 52.29 -10.53
C ASP A 88 11.38 52.36 -9.20
N PHE A 89 11.51 51.22 -8.52
CA PHE A 89 12.38 51.08 -7.36
C PHE A 89 13.84 51.01 -7.83
N VAL A 90 14.68 51.92 -7.34
CA VAL A 90 16.08 52.06 -7.77
C VAL A 90 17.01 52.11 -6.57
N THR A 91 18.25 51.66 -6.74
CA THR A 91 19.25 51.70 -5.68
C THR A 91 19.67 53.13 -5.33
N VAL A 92 19.74 54.02 -6.33
CA VAL A 92 20.12 55.43 -6.14
C VAL A 92 19.12 56.32 -6.88
N PRO A 93 18.26 57.07 -6.18
CA PRO A 93 17.30 57.96 -6.81
C PRO A 93 17.98 59.26 -7.26
N GLY A 94 17.81 59.63 -8.53
CA GLY A 94 18.42 60.85 -9.09
C GLY A 94 17.84 62.15 -8.50
N ALA A 95 16.53 62.19 -8.28
CA ALA A 95 15.82 63.36 -7.74
C ALA A 95 15.44 63.20 -6.24
N GLY A 96 16.09 62.27 -5.54
CA GLY A 96 15.87 62.07 -4.09
C GLY A 96 14.56 61.38 -3.69
N GLY A 97 13.85 60.73 -4.62
CA GLY A 97 12.61 60.01 -4.33
C GLY A 97 12.78 58.87 -3.32
N LYS A 98 11.86 58.76 -2.35
CA LYS A 98 11.93 57.81 -1.24
C LYS A 98 10.64 57.02 -1.03
N ILE A 99 10.80 55.87 -0.39
CA ILE A 99 9.69 55.11 0.18
C ILE A 99 9.54 55.53 1.64
N LEU A 100 8.37 56.06 2.02
CA LEU A 100 8.17 56.69 3.33
C LEU A 100 7.72 55.68 4.38
N GLU A 101 6.65 54.94 4.08
CA GLU A 101 6.10 53.92 4.95
C GLU A 101 5.66 52.74 4.06
N LEU A 102 6.24 51.56 4.29
CA LEU A 102 5.61 50.32 3.86
C LEU A 102 4.72 49.84 5.00
N PHE A 103 3.41 49.76 4.75
CA PHE A 103 2.49 49.15 5.71
C PHE A 103 2.85 47.66 5.91
N GLU A 104 3.17 47.27 7.14
CA GLU A 104 3.48 45.90 7.59
C GLU A 104 2.30 44.91 7.43
N SER A 105 1.14 45.34 6.92
CA SER A 105 -0.09 44.53 6.83
C SER A 105 0.03 43.28 5.93
N ALA A 106 1.08 43.18 5.12
CA ALA A 106 1.40 41.95 4.38
C ALA A 106 2.02 40.87 5.28
N ARG A 107 2.79 41.27 6.30
CA ARG A 107 3.49 40.34 7.20
C ARG A 107 2.50 39.56 8.07
N SER A 108 1.51 40.25 8.64
CA SER A 108 0.49 39.59 9.48
C SER A 108 -0.40 38.61 8.72
N ARG A 109 -0.66 38.86 7.42
CA ARG A 109 -1.44 37.93 6.58
C ARG A 109 -0.65 36.72 6.13
N GLN A 110 0.67 36.88 5.93
CA GLN A 110 1.54 35.77 5.53
C GLN A 110 1.83 34.85 6.72
N GLU A 111 2.13 35.40 7.90
CA GLU A 111 2.34 34.63 9.14
C GLU A 111 1.09 33.81 9.51
N GLN A 112 -0.11 34.39 9.40
CA GLN A 112 -1.37 33.66 9.63
C GLN A 112 -1.59 32.53 8.61
N GLY A 113 -1.21 32.74 7.35
CA GLY A 113 -1.35 31.71 6.30
C GLY A 113 -0.36 30.57 6.46
N ASP A 114 0.85 30.87 6.93
CA ASP A 114 1.91 29.88 7.17
C ASP A 114 1.57 29.02 8.40
N GLU A 115 1.06 29.63 9.48
CA GLU A 115 0.59 28.91 10.69
C GLU A 115 -0.58 27.96 10.38
N GLU A 116 -1.60 28.45 9.68
CA GLU A 116 -2.78 27.63 9.31
C GLU A 116 -2.41 26.49 8.35
N MET A 117 -1.40 26.68 7.49
CA MET A 117 -0.87 25.61 6.64
C MET A 117 -0.10 24.57 7.45
N THR A 118 0.74 24.99 8.41
CA THR A 118 1.48 24.05 9.26
C THR A 118 0.56 23.20 10.12
N GLU A 119 -0.51 23.77 10.69
CA GLU A 119 -1.49 23.00 11.47
C GLU A 119 -2.19 21.94 10.60
N LYS A 120 -2.61 22.30 9.39
CA LYS A 120 -3.24 21.34 8.45
C LYS A 120 -2.28 20.23 8.02
N LEU A 121 -0.99 20.52 7.87
CA LEU A 121 0.01 19.51 7.53
C LEU A 121 0.26 18.56 8.70
N GLU A 122 0.28 19.05 9.94
CA GLU A 122 0.39 18.19 11.13
C GLU A 122 -0.84 17.30 11.32
N GLU A 123 -2.04 17.83 11.10
CA GLU A 123 -3.28 17.05 11.13
C GLU A 123 -3.30 15.98 10.04
N ALA A 124 -2.91 16.33 8.82
CA ALA A 124 -2.79 15.37 7.73
C ALA A 124 -1.77 14.27 8.03
N GLN A 125 -0.63 14.62 8.64
CA GLN A 125 0.37 13.64 9.03
C GLN A 125 -0.14 12.68 10.11
N LYS A 126 -0.83 13.19 11.14
CA LYS A 126 -1.47 12.36 12.17
C LYS A 126 -2.51 11.41 11.57
N ALA A 127 -3.30 11.88 10.61
CA ALA A 127 -4.28 11.04 9.91
C ALA A 127 -3.61 9.93 9.08
N ILE A 128 -2.48 10.23 8.43
CA ILE A 128 -1.69 9.23 7.71
C ILE A 128 -1.14 8.19 8.68
N ASP A 129 -0.57 8.61 9.81
CA ASP A 129 0.00 7.70 10.81
C ASP A 129 -1.09 6.78 11.39
N GLN A 130 -2.30 7.30 11.66
CA GLN A 130 -3.45 6.50 12.08
C GLN A 130 -3.89 5.49 11.02
N LEU A 131 -4.10 5.94 9.77
CA LEU A 131 -4.53 5.06 8.68
C LEU A 131 -3.49 3.98 8.37
N THR A 132 -2.20 4.26 8.53
CA THR A 132 -1.15 3.26 8.33
C THR A 132 -1.13 2.21 9.44
N ALA A 133 -1.40 2.60 10.69
CA ALA A 133 -1.57 1.67 11.81
C ALA A 133 -2.81 0.78 11.61
N GLU A 134 -3.97 1.37 11.29
CA GLU A 134 -5.22 0.62 11.03
C GLU A 134 -5.06 -0.35 9.86
N LYS A 135 -4.38 0.08 8.78
CA LYS A 135 -4.09 -0.80 7.64
C LYS A 135 -3.21 -1.99 8.03
N ALA A 136 -2.22 -1.78 8.88
CA ALA A 136 -1.36 -2.86 9.36
C ALA A 136 -2.17 -3.88 10.18
N GLU A 137 -3.04 -3.41 11.08
CA GLU A 137 -3.94 -4.26 11.86
C GLU A 137 -4.89 -5.05 10.93
N ALA A 138 -5.56 -4.37 9.99
CA ALA A 138 -6.44 -5.02 9.04
C ALA A 138 -5.74 -6.10 8.19
N LEU A 139 -4.48 -5.87 7.78
CA LEU A 139 -3.71 -6.86 7.03
C LEU A 139 -3.36 -8.08 7.88
N THR A 140 -3.03 -7.90 9.16
CA THR A 140 -2.80 -9.03 10.08
C THR A 140 -4.07 -9.85 10.32
N GLU A 141 -5.21 -9.18 10.43
CA GLU A 141 -6.51 -9.85 10.57
C GLU A 141 -6.89 -10.63 9.31
N ILE A 142 -6.73 -10.02 8.13
CA ILE A 142 -6.95 -10.68 6.83
C ILE A 142 -6.03 -11.90 6.68
N ALA A 143 -4.76 -11.82 7.09
CA ALA A 143 -3.85 -12.96 7.03
C ALA A 143 -4.36 -14.12 7.91
N ARG A 144 -4.81 -13.84 9.13
CA ARG A 144 -5.37 -14.85 10.03
C ARG A 144 -6.64 -15.49 9.48
N PHE A 145 -7.53 -14.69 8.87
CA PHE A 145 -8.73 -15.21 8.23
C PHE A 145 -8.42 -16.06 7.00
N LYS A 146 -7.42 -15.67 6.20
CA LYS A 146 -6.96 -16.46 5.06
C LYS A 146 -6.39 -17.80 5.49
N GLU A 147 -5.57 -17.84 6.54
CA GLU A 147 -5.06 -19.10 7.10
C GLU A 147 -6.19 -20.02 7.57
N ALA A 148 -7.16 -19.49 8.31
CA ALA A 148 -8.33 -20.26 8.74
C ALA A 148 -9.17 -20.78 7.56
N ALA A 149 -9.34 -19.97 6.51
CA ALA A 149 -10.05 -20.35 5.30
C ALA A 149 -9.32 -21.45 4.52
N VAL A 150 -7.98 -21.41 4.46
CA VAL A 150 -7.17 -22.45 3.82
C VAL A 150 -7.30 -23.78 4.57
N LEU A 151 -7.26 -23.77 5.90
CA LEU A 151 -7.45 -24.97 6.72
C LEU A 151 -8.86 -25.56 6.57
N ALA A 152 -9.89 -24.72 6.55
CA ALA A 152 -11.27 -25.16 6.30
C ALA A 152 -11.43 -25.77 4.91
N LYS A 153 -10.94 -25.09 3.87
CA LYS A 153 -10.95 -25.60 2.48
C LYS A 153 -10.17 -26.90 2.36
N ALA A 154 -9.05 -27.04 3.05
CA ALA A 154 -8.27 -28.27 3.08
C ALA A 154 -9.07 -29.44 3.68
N ALA A 155 -9.76 -29.23 4.81
CA ALA A 155 -10.61 -30.25 5.43
C ALA A 155 -11.75 -30.68 4.50
N ASP A 156 -12.41 -29.73 3.83
CA ASP A 156 -13.49 -30.01 2.87
C ASP A 156 -12.98 -30.86 1.70
N VAL A 157 -11.86 -30.48 1.07
CA VAL A 157 -11.26 -31.20 -0.06
C VAL A 157 -10.87 -32.64 0.33
N VAL A 158 -10.29 -32.85 1.52
CA VAL A 158 -9.95 -34.19 2.00
C VAL A 158 -11.23 -35.01 2.24
N SER A 159 -12.25 -34.41 2.85
CA SER A 159 -13.52 -35.09 3.13
C SER A 159 -14.22 -35.55 1.84
N GLU A 160 -14.25 -34.70 0.80
CA GLU A 160 -14.83 -35.03 -0.50
C GLU A 160 -14.04 -36.12 -1.23
N ALA A 161 -12.71 -36.08 -1.16
CA ALA A 161 -11.85 -37.09 -1.76
C ALA A 161 -12.03 -38.46 -1.09
N LEU A 162 -12.11 -38.49 0.25
CA LEU A 162 -12.31 -39.71 1.03
C LEU A 162 -13.74 -40.24 0.97
N ALA A 163 -14.75 -39.41 0.72
CA ALA A 163 -16.15 -39.84 0.58
C ALA A 163 -16.30 -40.92 -0.51
N LYS A 164 -15.50 -40.85 -1.57
CA LYS A 164 -15.50 -41.79 -2.71
C LYS A 164 -14.71 -43.08 -2.45
N GLN A 165 -13.97 -43.17 -1.34
CA GLN A 165 -13.13 -44.31 -1.00
C GLN A 165 -13.86 -45.28 -0.07
N ASP A 166 -13.66 -46.58 -0.28
CA ASP A 166 -14.25 -47.66 0.54
C ASP A 166 -13.40 -47.95 1.78
N ILE A 167 -13.41 -47.00 2.71
CA ILE A 167 -12.63 -47.02 3.96
C ILE A 167 -13.59 -46.75 5.14
N PRO A 168 -13.40 -47.36 6.32
CA PRO A 168 -14.24 -47.08 7.49
C PRO A 168 -14.30 -45.60 7.88
N GLU A 169 -15.46 -45.12 8.36
CA GLU A 169 -15.68 -43.70 8.71
C GLU A 169 -14.69 -43.18 9.76
N MET A 170 -14.34 -44.00 10.76
CA MET A 170 -13.34 -43.65 11.77
C MET A 170 -11.97 -43.35 11.16
N THR A 171 -11.59 -44.09 10.12
CA THR A 171 -10.33 -43.88 9.41
C THR A 171 -10.40 -42.65 8.52
N LYS A 172 -11.57 -42.37 7.90
CA LYS A 172 -11.81 -41.12 7.16
C LYS A 172 -11.64 -39.90 8.07
N ALA A 173 -12.26 -39.91 9.25
CA ALA A 173 -12.14 -38.82 10.22
C ALA A 173 -10.68 -38.58 10.65
N ARG A 174 -9.92 -39.66 10.93
CA ARG A 174 -8.50 -39.57 11.28
C ARG A 174 -7.65 -38.99 10.14
N LEU A 175 -7.90 -39.42 8.90
CA LEU A 175 -7.18 -38.94 7.73
C LEU A 175 -7.48 -37.47 7.43
N VAL A 176 -8.73 -37.02 7.57
CA VAL A 176 -9.11 -35.60 7.45
C VAL A 176 -8.31 -34.77 8.45
N GLU A 177 -8.31 -35.16 9.73
CA GLU A 177 -7.57 -34.42 10.76
C GLU A 177 -6.06 -34.42 10.51
N SER A 178 -5.47 -35.54 10.07
CA SER A 178 -4.03 -35.62 9.84
C SER A 178 -3.57 -34.86 8.60
N ILE A 179 -4.33 -34.91 7.50
CA ILE A 179 -3.94 -34.35 6.21
C ILE A 179 -4.27 -32.85 6.15
N ALA A 180 -5.41 -32.43 6.70
CA ALA A 180 -5.84 -31.04 6.69
C ALA A 180 -5.10 -30.15 7.72
N LYS A 181 -4.34 -30.74 8.66
CA LYS A 181 -3.61 -29.98 9.68
C LYS A 181 -2.46 -29.15 9.10
N ASN A 182 -1.80 -29.64 8.06
CA ASN A 182 -0.69 -28.97 7.38
C ASN A 182 -0.82 -29.15 5.86
N PRO A 183 -1.76 -28.44 5.22
CA PRO A 183 -1.89 -28.52 3.77
C PRO A 183 -0.66 -27.86 3.09
N PRO A 184 -0.27 -28.33 1.89
CA PRO A 184 0.73 -27.63 1.09
C PRO A 184 0.14 -26.30 0.62
N ILE A 185 0.86 -25.22 0.88
CA ILE A 185 0.46 -23.85 0.56
C ILE A 185 1.42 -23.27 -0.48
N LYS A 186 0.86 -22.62 -1.51
CA LYS A 186 1.59 -21.88 -2.53
C LYS A 186 0.99 -20.49 -2.65
N ASP A 187 1.84 -19.46 -2.53
CA ASP A 187 1.44 -18.04 -2.61
C ASP A 187 0.33 -17.64 -1.62
N GLY A 188 0.24 -18.31 -0.47
CA GLY A 188 -0.76 -18.04 0.57
C GLY A 188 -2.12 -18.70 0.31
N GLU A 189 -2.22 -19.58 -0.69
CA GLU A 189 -3.40 -20.38 -1.01
C GLU A 189 -3.07 -21.87 -1.00
N LEU A 190 -4.11 -22.71 -0.96
CA LEU A 190 -3.96 -24.17 -0.99
C LEU A 190 -3.38 -24.62 -2.35
N ASP A 191 -2.25 -25.32 -2.34
CA ASP A 191 -1.70 -25.97 -3.54
C ASP A 191 -2.53 -27.22 -3.84
N GLU A 192 -3.59 -27.07 -4.63
CA GLU A 192 -4.56 -28.14 -4.89
C GLU A 192 -3.94 -29.36 -5.56
N ASP A 193 -2.92 -29.20 -6.40
CA ASP A 193 -2.30 -30.30 -7.13
C ASP A 193 -1.37 -31.11 -6.22
N ALA A 194 -0.52 -30.42 -5.45
CA ALA A 194 0.31 -31.08 -4.44
C ALA A 194 -0.54 -31.73 -3.34
N PHE A 195 -1.67 -31.09 -2.98
CA PHE A 195 -2.56 -31.61 -1.95
C PHE A 195 -3.30 -32.87 -2.41
N LYS A 196 -3.80 -32.92 -3.65
CA LYS A 196 -4.40 -34.14 -4.22
C LYS A 196 -3.43 -35.31 -4.21
N ALA A 197 -2.18 -35.09 -4.62
CA ALA A 197 -1.15 -36.13 -4.60
C ALA A 197 -0.90 -36.67 -3.18
N ALA A 198 -0.82 -35.78 -2.18
CA ALA A 198 -0.66 -36.18 -0.79
C ALA A 198 -1.86 -36.98 -0.25
N ILE A 199 -3.09 -36.62 -0.64
CA ILE A 199 -4.30 -37.37 -0.28
C ILE A 199 -4.26 -38.78 -0.88
N GLU A 200 -3.93 -38.92 -2.16
CA GLU A 200 -3.85 -40.22 -2.84
C GLU A 200 -2.78 -41.14 -2.20
N GLU A 201 -1.62 -40.58 -1.86
CA GLU A 201 -0.55 -41.32 -1.18
C GLU A 201 -0.96 -41.78 0.23
N ALA A 202 -1.61 -40.90 1.00
CA ALA A 202 -2.11 -41.23 2.34
C ALA A 202 -3.20 -42.31 2.29
N VAL A 203 -4.14 -42.19 1.34
CA VAL A 203 -5.19 -43.18 1.09
C VAL A 203 -4.59 -44.54 0.71
N LYS A 204 -3.60 -44.56 -0.19
CA LYS A 204 -2.91 -45.79 -0.59
C LYS A 204 -2.19 -46.46 0.58
N THR A 205 -1.50 -45.67 1.40
CA THR A 205 -0.78 -46.16 2.59
C THR A 205 -1.75 -46.75 3.61
N GLU A 206 -2.88 -46.07 3.86
CA GLU A 206 -3.89 -46.53 4.81
C GLU A 206 -4.61 -47.78 4.31
N MET A 207 -4.95 -47.87 3.01
CA MET A 207 -5.54 -49.08 2.43
C MET A 207 -4.58 -50.28 2.51
N ALA A 208 -3.27 -50.07 2.36
CA ALA A 208 -2.27 -51.11 2.56
C ALA A 208 -2.24 -51.58 4.03
N TYR A 209 -2.23 -50.64 4.98
CA TYR A 209 -2.27 -50.96 6.41
C TYR A 209 -3.55 -51.71 6.81
N VAL A 210 -4.71 -51.25 6.36
CA VAL A 210 -6.00 -51.91 6.63
C VAL A 210 -6.03 -53.31 6.01
N SER A 211 -5.44 -53.51 4.83
CA SER A 211 -5.35 -54.83 4.18
C SER A 211 -4.45 -55.79 4.95
N GLU A 212 -3.31 -55.32 5.47
CA GLU A 212 -2.44 -56.10 6.35
C GLU A 212 -3.12 -56.47 7.67
N LEU A 213 -3.85 -55.53 8.28
CA LEU A 213 -4.59 -55.75 9.53
C LEU A 213 -5.79 -56.70 9.36
N ALA A 214 -6.54 -56.55 8.27
CA ALA A 214 -7.66 -57.42 7.93
C ALA A 214 -7.20 -58.85 7.64
N GLY A 215 -6.01 -59.02 7.07
CA GLY A 215 -5.37 -60.33 6.87
C GLY A 215 -4.96 -61.02 8.17
N ALA A 216 -4.64 -60.26 9.23
CA ALA A 216 -4.20 -60.80 10.51
C ALA A 216 -5.34 -61.22 11.46
N GLY A 217 -6.56 -60.69 11.26
CA GLY A 217 -7.72 -60.90 12.16
C GLY A 217 -8.75 -61.94 11.69
N ALA A 218 -8.65 -62.45 10.47
CA ALA A 218 -9.60 -63.43 9.95
C ALA A 218 -9.33 -64.82 10.54
N ILE A 219 -10.11 -65.24 11.54
CA ILE A 219 -10.20 -66.66 11.91
C ILE A 219 -10.87 -67.39 10.74
N ARG A 220 -10.07 -67.89 9.79
CA ARG A 220 -10.55 -68.87 8.80
C ARG A 220 -10.75 -70.20 9.51
N GLY A 221 -11.99 -70.72 9.53
CA GLY A 221 -12.27 -72.11 9.90
C GLY A 221 -13.24 -72.36 11.06
N MET A 222 -14.08 -71.43 11.49
CA MET A 222 -15.08 -71.66 12.54
C MET A 222 -16.48 -71.12 12.17
N GLY A 223 -17.05 -71.61 11.06
CA GLY A 223 -18.42 -71.26 10.67
C GLY A 223 -18.87 -72.03 9.44
N GLY A 224 -19.45 -73.21 9.66
CA GLY A 224 -19.83 -74.15 8.60
C GLY A 224 -20.95 -73.63 7.70
N THR A 225 -20.72 -73.76 6.39
CA THR A 225 -21.77 -73.96 5.38
C THR A 225 -21.54 -75.38 4.84
N PRO A 226 -22.56 -76.24 4.67
CA PRO A 226 -22.35 -77.58 4.14
C PRO A 226 -21.68 -77.51 2.77
N ALA A 227 -20.59 -78.26 2.60
CA ALA A 227 -19.79 -78.32 1.39
C ALA A 227 -20.56 -79.07 0.27
N ASP A 228 -21.26 -78.33 -0.58
CA ASP A 228 -21.97 -78.89 -1.75
C ASP A 228 -21.13 -78.89 -3.04
N SER A 229 -19.88 -78.38 -3.02
CA SER A 229 -18.97 -78.46 -4.17
C SER A 229 -17.84 -79.49 -3.97
N GLU A 230 -17.41 -80.14 -5.05
CA GLU A 230 -16.29 -81.09 -5.07
C GLU A 230 -14.97 -80.43 -4.61
N ALA A 231 -14.79 -79.15 -4.93
CA ALA A 231 -13.65 -78.36 -4.48
C ALA A 231 -13.62 -78.12 -2.96
N ASP A 232 -14.79 -77.99 -2.32
CA ASP A 232 -14.89 -77.82 -0.88
C ASP A 232 -14.56 -79.12 -0.13
N LYS A 233 -14.88 -80.29 -0.73
CA LYS A 233 -14.52 -81.61 -0.17
C LYS A 233 -13.03 -81.85 -0.24
N ASP A 234 -12.38 -81.46 -1.33
CA ASP A 234 -10.92 -81.57 -1.46
C ASP A 234 -10.19 -80.64 -0.48
N ALA A 235 -10.65 -79.40 -0.33
CA ALA A 235 -10.09 -78.46 0.64
C ALA A 235 -10.27 -78.97 2.09
N LEU A 236 -11.42 -79.57 2.40
CA LEU A 236 -11.67 -80.20 3.69
C LEU A 236 -10.73 -81.40 3.90
N LYS A 237 -10.55 -82.26 2.90
CA LYS A 237 -9.61 -83.41 2.96
C LYS A 237 -8.18 -82.94 3.25
N GLU A 238 -7.70 -81.91 2.56
CA GLU A 238 -6.37 -81.35 2.80
C GLU A 238 -6.22 -80.79 4.23
N SER A 239 -7.26 -80.16 4.76
CA SER A 239 -7.26 -79.64 6.14
C SER A 239 -7.15 -80.77 7.19
N TRP A 240 -7.85 -81.89 6.99
CA TRP A 240 -7.75 -83.06 7.86
C TRP A 240 -6.38 -83.74 7.76
N ILE A 241 -5.82 -83.87 6.55
CA ILE A 241 -4.46 -84.40 6.35
C ILE A 241 -3.45 -83.53 7.11
N ALA A 242 -3.55 -82.21 7.01
CA ALA A 242 -2.67 -81.29 7.72
C ALA A 242 -2.78 -81.46 9.25
N LEU A 243 -3.99 -81.64 9.78
CA LEU A 243 -4.23 -81.89 11.20
C LEU A 243 -3.56 -83.18 11.69
N TYR A 244 -3.71 -84.29 10.98
CA TYR A 244 -3.10 -85.57 11.37
C TYR A 244 -1.57 -85.56 11.23
N ARG A 245 -1.05 -84.87 10.21
CA ARG A 245 0.40 -84.65 10.09
C ARG A 245 0.96 -83.81 11.25
N ASN A 246 0.24 -82.78 11.69
CA ASN A 246 0.65 -81.98 12.85
C ASN A 246 0.58 -82.80 14.16
N LYS A 247 -0.27 -83.82 14.22
CA LYS A 247 -0.32 -84.80 15.32
C LYS A 247 0.77 -85.88 15.22
N GLY A 248 1.67 -85.80 14.24
CA GLY A 248 2.82 -86.69 14.09
C GLY A 248 2.58 -87.95 13.26
N GLU A 249 1.45 -88.05 12.55
CA GLU A 249 1.16 -89.19 11.67
C GLU A 249 1.89 -89.06 10.32
N THR A 250 2.24 -90.21 9.72
CA THR A 250 2.84 -90.26 8.38
C THR A 250 1.81 -89.84 7.32
N LEU A 251 2.27 -89.38 6.16
CA LEU A 251 1.38 -88.89 5.09
C LEU A 251 0.34 -89.95 4.66
N GLU A 252 0.76 -91.21 4.53
CA GLU A 252 -0.12 -92.32 4.18
C GLU A 252 -1.21 -92.55 5.23
N LYS A 253 -0.84 -92.55 6.51
CA LYS A 253 -1.78 -92.76 7.62
C LYS A 253 -2.69 -91.56 7.85
N ALA A 254 -2.17 -90.34 7.67
CA ALA A 254 -2.94 -89.09 7.74
C ALA A 254 -4.00 -89.02 6.63
N THR A 255 -3.69 -89.53 5.43
CA THR A 255 -4.64 -89.56 4.31
C THR A 255 -5.79 -90.54 4.57
N LEU A 256 -5.47 -91.75 5.05
CA LEU A 256 -6.48 -92.75 5.43
C LEU A 256 -7.41 -92.25 6.56
N LEU A 257 -6.83 -91.58 7.56
CA LEU A 257 -7.60 -91.01 8.68
C LEU A 257 -8.49 -89.85 8.24
N ALA A 258 -8.01 -89.01 7.30
CA ALA A 258 -8.80 -87.93 6.72
C ALA A 258 -9.97 -88.45 5.89
N GLU A 259 -9.79 -89.50 5.08
CA GLU A 259 -10.88 -90.14 4.32
C GLU A 259 -11.95 -90.70 5.26
N ARG A 260 -11.55 -91.42 6.31
CA ARG A 260 -12.48 -91.95 7.31
C ARG A 260 -13.21 -90.88 8.12
N ALA A 261 -12.58 -89.72 8.34
CA ALA A 261 -13.21 -88.60 9.04
C ALA A 261 -14.25 -87.87 8.17
N MET A 262 -14.17 -87.99 6.85
CA MET A 262 -15.15 -87.41 5.92
C MET A 262 -16.33 -88.35 5.61
N GLU A 263 -16.17 -89.66 5.80
CA GLU A 263 -17.25 -90.65 5.65
C GLU A 263 -18.13 -90.81 6.92
N GLY A 264 -17.80 -90.09 8.00
CA GLY A 264 -18.45 -90.17 9.32
C GLY A 264 -19.59 -89.20 9.52
#